data_AF-E1ZU98-F1
#
_entry.id   AF-E1ZU98-F1
#
_cell.length_a   1.000
_cell.length_b   1.000
_cell.length_c   1.000
_cell.angle_alpha   90.00
_cell.angle_beta   90.00
_cell.angle_gamma   90.00
#
_symmetry.space_group_name_H-M   'P 1'
#
loop_
_entity.id
_entity.type
_entity.pdbx_description
1 polymer ?
#
loop_
_entity_poly.entity_id
_entity_poly.type
_entity_poly.pdbx_seq_one_letter_code
_entity_poly.pdbx_strand_id
1 'polypeptide(L)'
;MAWGEYCQDPYLIGDVCARNDSTGASCCTQVPPEHQYLHVSPQANCLTTTTGQYALDWLGRLENFYEDFAELLSILNARPGVPKIPSELPGQLNNVDPCLNRTLMGTKKGRAKARLLKCDKLDFYTGANEHCYDSIRQFYAEDSALLGL
;
A
#
# COMPACT_ATOMS: atom_id res chain seq x y z
N MET A 1 -0.90 -18.39 7.31
CA MET A 1 -1.17 -18.21 5.88
C MET A 1 0.16 -18.22 5.14
N ALA A 2 0.29 -19.10 4.16
CA ALA A 2 1.42 -19.09 3.24
C ALA A 2 1.22 -18.02 2.16
N TRP A 3 2.30 -17.51 1.59
CA TRP A 3 2.24 -16.50 0.52
C TRP A 3 1.45 -16.97 -0.70
N GLY A 4 1.58 -18.25 -1.07
CA GLY A 4 0.85 -18.83 -2.21
C GLY A 4 -0.67 -18.82 -2.03
N GLU A 5 -1.17 -18.92 -0.79
CA GLU A 5 -2.61 -18.81 -0.50
C GLU A 5 -3.06 -17.36 -0.70
N TYR A 6 -2.33 -16.42 -0.11
CA TYR A 6 -2.63 -14.99 -0.21
C TYR A 6 -2.62 -14.48 -1.65
N CYS A 7 -1.65 -14.92 -2.47
CA CYS A 7 -1.54 -14.38 -3.83
C CYS A 7 -2.67 -14.87 -4.76
N GLN A 8 -3.30 -16.00 -4.44
CA GLN A 8 -4.48 -16.51 -5.15
C GLN A 8 -5.75 -15.83 -4.68
N ASP A 9 -5.83 -15.52 -3.38
CA ASP A 9 -6.96 -14.79 -2.79
C ASP A 9 -6.45 -13.82 -1.70
N PRO A 10 -6.24 -12.55 -2.06
CA PRO A 10 -5.81 -11.52 -1.11
C PRO A 10 -6.76 -11.33 0.07
N TYR A 11 -8.06 -11.62 -0.08
CA TYR A 11 -9.03 -11.45 1.01
C TYR A 11 -8.84 -12.45 2.16
N LEU A 12 -8.10 -13.56 1.94
CA LEU A 12 -7.77 -14.52 2.99
C LEU A 12 -7.09 -13.88 4.21
N ILE A 13 -6.43 -12.73 4.05
CA ILE A 13 -5.86 -12.00 5.18
C ILE A 13 -6.92 -11.57 6.20
N GLY A 14 -8.11 -11.16 5.75
CA GLY A 14 -9.21 -10.82 6.63
C GLY A 14 -9.76 -12.05 7.36
N ASP A 15 -9.90 -13.17 6.65
CA ASP A 15 -10.36 -14.44 7.25
C ASP A 15 -9.38 -14.97 8.30
N VAL A 16 -8.08 -14.81 8.06
CA VAL A 16 -7.04 -15.15 9.02
C VAL A 16 -7.14 -14.26 10.25
N CYS A 17 -7.32 -12.95 10.08
CA CYS A 17 -7.48 -12.04 11.21
C CYS A 17 -8.76 -12.32 11.99
N ALA A 18 -9.89 -12.59 11.33
CA ALA A 18 -11.15 -12.95 11.98
C ALA A 18 -11.03 -14.23 12.82
N ARG A 19 -10.34 -15.25 12.31
CA ARG A 19 -10.07 -16.50 13.04
C ARG A 19 -9.10 -16.29 14.22
N ASN A 20 -8.10 -15.44 14.06
CA ASN A 20 -7.18 -15.14 15.15
C ASN A 20 -7.91 -14.40 16.28
N ASP A 21 -8.73 -13.41 15.95
CA ASP A 21 -9.50 -12.66 16.95
C ASP A 21 -10.48 -13.56 17.70
N SER A 22 -11.11 -14.55 17.04
CA SER A 22 -12.00 -15.52 17.69
C SER A 22 -11.29 -16.47 18.67
N THR A 23 -9.96 -16.58 18.60
CA THR A 23 -9.12 -17.38 19.51
C THR A 23 -8.35 -16.53 20.52
N GLY A 24 -8.60 -15.21 20.56
CA GLY A 24 -7.90 -14.27 21.44
C GLY A 24 -6.49 -13.91 20.98
N ALA A 25 -6.07 -14.36 19.79
CA ALA A 25 -4.82 -13.94 19.16
C ALA A 25 -5.08 -12.67 18.35
N SER A 26 -4.51 -11.53 18.74
CA SER A 26 -4.70 -10.30 17.96
C SER A 26 -3.89 -10.34 16.66
N CYS A 27 -4.56 -10.17 15.51
CA CYS A 27 -3.90 -10.02 14.21
C CYS A 27 -3.19 -8.65 14.10
N CYS A 28 -3.97 -7.59 14.34
CA CYS A 28 -3.54 -6.21 14.43
C CYS A 28 -4.27 -5.59 15.63
N THR A 29 -3.52 -4.99 16.56
CA THR A 29 -4.10 -4.42 17.77
C THR A 29 -5.06 -3.28 17.40
N GLN A 30 -6.32 -3.37 17.82
CA GLN A 30 -7.37 -2.33 17.67
C GLN A 30 -7.98 -2.14 16.27
N VAL A 31 -7.80 -3.06 15.33
CA VAL A 31 -8.47 -2.98 14.02
C VAL A 31 -9.25 -4.26 13.75
N PRO A 32 -10.55 -4.15 13.40
CA PRO A 32 -11.38 -5.31 13.18
C PRO A 32 -11.00 -5.98 11.84
N PRO A 33 -11.33 -7.26 11.62
CA PRO A 33 -10.97 -8.00 10.41
C PRO A 33 -11.39 -7.31 9.11
N GLU A 34 -12.51 -6.59 9.13
CA GLU A 34 -13.06 -5.83 8.00
C GLU A 34 -12.07 -4.79 7.47
N HIS A 35 -11.23 -4.25 8.36
CA HIS A 35 -10.18 -3.33 7.98
C HIS A 35 -9.18 -3.98 7.01
N GLN A 36 -8.93 -5.28 7.15
CA GLN A 36 -7.97 -6.00 6.30
C GLN A 36 -8.53 -6.26 4.91
N TYR A 37 -9.82 -6.60 4.78
CA TYR A 37 -10.47 -6.71 3.47
C TYR A 37 -10.43 -5.37 2.73
N LEU A 38 -10.62 -4.24 3.44
CA LEU A 38 -10.52 -2.91 2.84
C LEU A 38 -9.13 -2.62 2.28
N HIS A 39 -8.06 -2.98 3.00
CA HIS A 39 -6.67 -2.74 2.56
C HIS A 39 -6.25 -3.50 1.30
N VAL A 40 -6.92 -4.62 1.01
CA VAL A 40 -6.61 -5.46 -0.16
C VAL A 40 -7.69 -5.40 -1.23
N SER A 41 -8.79 -4.66 -1.01
CA SER A 41 -9.83 -4.51 -2.02
C SER A 41 -9.28 -3.76 -3.24
N PRO A 42 -9.58 -4.19 -4.47
CA PRO A 42 -9.40 -3.36 -5.65
C PRO A 42 -10.15 -2.02 -5.46
N GLN A 43 -9.54 -0.94 -5.91
CA GLN A 43 -10.00 0.43 -5.67
C GLN A 43 -10.65 1.07 -6.89
N ALA A 44 -10.61 0.45 -8.07
CA ALA A 44 -11.13 1.03 -9.30
C ALA A 44 -12.57 1.53 -9.14
N ASN A 45 -13.44 0.73 -8.53
CA ASN A 45 -14.84 1.10 -8.27
C ASN A 45 -15.00 2.32 -7.33
N CYS A 46 -14.02 2.59 -6.47
CA CYS A 46 -13.98 3.78 -5.60
C CYS A 46 -13.39 5.01 -6.30
N LEU A 47 -12.63 4.79 -7.37
CA LEU A 47 -11.88 5.81 -8.10
C LEU A 47 -12.53 6.19 -9.43
N THR A 48 -13.71 5.67 -9.74
CA THR A 48 -14.48 5.99 -10.94
C THR A 48 -15.81 6.66 -10.62
N THR A 49 -16.17 7.69 -11.37
CA THR A 49 -17.50 8.31 -11.33
C THR A 49 -18.56 7.41 -11.97
N THR A 50 -19.84 7.75 -11.80
CA THR A 50 -20.94 7.07 -12.50
C THR A 50 -20.88 7.20 -14.03
N THR A 51 -20.06 8.12 -14.55
CA THR A 51 -19.82 8.32 -16.00
C THR A 51 -18.55 7.63 -16.51
N GLY A 52 -17.86 6.86 -15.66
CA GLY A 52 -16.62 6.16 -16.01
C GLY A 52 -15.38 7.06 -16.11
N GLN A 53 -15.45 8.29 -15.57
CA GLN A 53 -14.27 9.16 -15.44
C GLN A 53 -13.58 8.93 -14.11
N TYR A 54 -12.32 9.37 -13.98
CA TYR A 54 -11.63 9.33 -12.69
C TYR A 54 -12.33 10.24 -11.68
N ALA A 55 -12.56 9.70 -10.49
CA ALA A 55 -12.92 10.45 -9.29
C ALA A 55 -11.65 10.86 -8.51
N LEU A 56 -10.59 11.21 -9.23
CA LEU A 56 -9.26 11.54 -8.68
C LEU A 56 -8.81 12.90 -9.23
N ASP A 57 -8.45 13.81 -8.34
CA ASP A 57 -7.89 15.12 -8.73
C ASP A 57 -6.36 15.05 -8.98
N TRP A 58 -5.67 14.10 -8.35
CA TRP A 58 -4.21 14.00 -8.38
C TRP A 58 -3.71 12.61 -7.98
N LEU A 59 -2.66 12.12 -8.63
CA LEU A 59 -2.00 10.84 -8.36
C LEU A 59 -0.52 11.08 -8.00
N GLY A 60 -0.10 10.51 -6.88
CA GLY A 60 1.31 10.55 -6.45
C GLY A 60 1.98 9.19 -6.54
N ARG A 61 3.27 9.21 -6.88
CA ARG A 61 4.13 8.03 -6.96
C ARG A 61 4.98 7.92 -5.71
N LEU A 62 5.03 6.72 -5.14
CA LEU A 62 5.81 6.48 -3.93
C LEU A 62 7.32 6.60 -4.20
N GLU A 63 7.77 6.21 -5.38
CA GLU A 63 9.16 6.30 -5.82
C GLU A 63 9.67 7.74 -5.96
N ASN A 64 8.77 8.71 -6.20
CA ASN A 64 9.05 10.13 -6.31
C ASN A 64 8.30 10.92 -5.23
N PHE A 65 8.19 10.34 -4.03
CA PHE A 65 7.30 10.85 -2.99
C PHE A 65 7.55 12.32 -2.66
N TYR A 66 8.82 12.75 -2.57
CA TYR A 66 9.16 14.12 -2.20
C TYR A 66 8.72 15.11 -3.27
N GLU A 67 9.00 14.80 -4.53
CA GLU A 67 8.66 15.61 -5.69
C GLU A 67 7.14 15.69 -5.86
N ASP A 68 6.47 14.55 -5.88
CA ASP A 68 5.04 14.45 -6.09
C ASP A 68 4.28 15.08 -4.90
N PHE A 69 4.74 14.90 -3.67
CA PHE A 69 4.11 15.56 -2.51
C PHE A 69 4.29 17.08 -2.53
N ALA A 70 5.46 17.58 -2.93
CA ALA A 70 5.66 19.01 -3.09
C ALA A 70 4.75 19.61 -4.17
N GLU A 71 4.53 18.88 -5.27
CA GLU A 71 3.57 19.24 -6.32
C GLU A 71 2.13 19.29 -5.76
N LEU A 72 1.70 18.25 -5.04
CA LEU A 72 0.38 18.23 -4.39
C LEU A 72 0.19 19.44 -3.47
N LEU A 73 1.18 19.76 -2.62
CA LEU A 73 1.10 20.93 -1.76
C LEU A 73 1.01 22.23 -2.55
N SER A 74 1.71 22.35 -3.67
CA SER A 74 1.60 23.51 -4.58
C SER A 74 0.18 23.65 -5.13
N ILE A 75 -0.42 22.56 -5.61
CA ILE A 75 -1.79 22.53 -6.12
C ILE A 75 -2.79 22.94 -5.03
N LEU A 76 -2.69 22.35 -3.84
CA LEU A 76 -3.57 22.68 -2.71
C LEU A 76 -3.40 24.14 -2.28
N ASN A 77 -2.17 24.64 -2.24
CA ASN A 77 -1.86 26.01 -1.89
C ASN A 77 -2.18 27.03 -2.99
N ALA A 78 -2.48 26.61 -4.22
CA ALA A 78 -3.00 27.51 -5.25
C ALA A 78 -4.50 27.82 -5.07
N ARG A 79 -5.23 27.01 -4.29
CA ARG A 79 -6.68 27.15 -4.11
C ARG A 79 -7.03 28.47 -3.38
N PRO A 80 -7.97 29.27 -3.91
CA PRO A 80 -8.41 30.51 -3.27
C PRO A 80 -9.29 30.20 -2.05
N GLY A 81 -9.22 31.05 -1.02
CA GLY A 81 -10.13 30.99 0.13
C GLY A 81 -9.87 29.89 1.17
N VAL A 82 -8.82 29.08 1.00
CA VAL A 82 -8.42 28.04 1.98
C VAL A 82 -7.10 28.38 2.67
N PRO A 83 -6.93 28.03 3.96
CA PRO A 83 -5.65 28.16 4.65
C PRO A 83 -4.52 27.44 3.91
N LYS A 84 -3.32 28.05 3.89
CA LYS A 84 -2.15 27.44 3.27
C LYS A 84 -1.56 26.35 4.16
N ILE A 85 -1.18 25.24 3.54
CA ILE A 85 -0.48 24.12 4.15
C ILE A 85 1.02 24.42 4.11
N PRO A 86 1.78 24.18 5.20
CA PRO A 86 3.24 24.30 5.18
C PRO A 86 3.85 23.46 4.06
N SER A 87 4.79 24.04 3.30
CA SER A 87 5.49 23.35 2.20
C SER A 87 6.59 22.39 2.68
N GLU A 88 6.92 22.42 3.96
CA GLU A 88 7.91 21.53 4.56
C GLU A 88 7.24 20.21 4.98
N LEU A 89 7.84 19.09 4.59
CA LEU A 89 7.41 17.76 5.01
C LEU A 89 7.60 17.59 6.52
N PRO A 90 6.58 17.13 7.27
CA PRO A 90 6.73 16.87 8.69
C PRO A 90 7.59 15.63 8.92
N GLY A 91 8.85 15.85 9.37
CA GLY A 91 9.68 14.85 10.02
C GLY A 91 9.81 13.48 9.33
N GLN A 92 10.10 12.45 10.14
CA GLN A 92 10.48 11.11 9.68
C GLN A 92 9.30 10.39 8.98
N LEU A 93 9.47 10.06 7.71
CA LEU A 93 8.51 9.26 6.95
C LEU A 93 8.56 7.78 7.44
N ASN A 94 7.41 7.23 7.82
CA ASN A 94 7.33 5.88 8.41
C ASN A 94 7.20 4.73 7.40
N ASN A 95 7.21 5.02 6.09
CA ASN A 95 7.07 4.04 5.01
C ASN A 95 8.11 4.23 3.89
N VAL A 96 9.30 4.74 4.22
CA VAL A 96 10.40 4.82 3.25
C VAL A 96 10.90 3.41 2.98
N ASP A 97 11.10 3.08 1.70
CA ASP A 97 11.66 1.79 1.31
C ASP A 97 12.97 1.53 2.09
N PRO A 98 13.09 0.40 2.82
CA PRO A 98 14.30 0.09 3.58
C PRO A 98 15.56 -0.02 2.69
N CYS A 99 15.40 -0.13 1.38
CA CYS A 99 16.49 -0.09 0.41
C CYS A 99 16.91 1.31 -0.02
N LEU A 100 16.12 2.35 0.26
CA LEU A 100 16.47 3.76 -0.02
C LEU A 100 17.42 4.36 1.04
N ASN A 101 17.59 3.73 2.20
CA ASN A 101 18.48 4.25 3.25
C ASN A 101 19.10 3.12 4.11
N ARG A 102 20.14 2.45 3.59
CA ARG A 102 20.93 1.46 4.37
C ARG A 102 21.58 2.06 5.62
N THR A 103 21.74 3.38 5.70
CA THR A 103 22.43 4.09 6.79
C THR A 103 21.51 4.52 7.94
N LEU A 104 20.17 4.44 7.80
CA LEU A 104 19.22 4.89 8.84
C LEU A 104 18.52 3.75 9.60
N MET A 105 18.86 2.49 9.36
CA MET A 105 18.46 1.39 10.24
C MET A 105 19.26 1.41 11.55
N GLY A 106 19.10 2.50 12.30
CA GLY A 106 19.42 2.57 13.71
C GLY A 106 18.61 1.52 14.45
N THR A 107 19.31 0.65 15.15
CA THR A 107 18.80 -0.41 16.01
C THR A 107 17.85 0.15 17.06
N LYS A 108 16.56 0.31 16.74
CA LYS A 108 15.52 0.45 17.76
C LYS A 108 14.79 -0.89 17.87
N LYS A 109 14.95 -1.47 19.05
CA LYS A 109 14.40 -2.75 19.52
C LYS A 109 13.00 -3.01 18.98
N GLY A 110 12.81 -4.21 18.42
CA GLY A 110 11.49 -4.85 18.37
C GLY A 110 10.89 -5.01 16.98
N ARG A 111 11.39 -6.00 16.23
CA ARG A 111 10.63 -7.04 15.50
C ARG A 111 11.57 -7.61 14.46
N ALA A 112 11.86 -8.91 14.57
CA ALA A 112 12.44 -9.68 13.48
C ALA A 112 11.45 -9.67 12.30
N LYS A 113 11.53 -8.66 11.44
CA LYS A 113 10.68 -8.48 10.24
C LYS A 113 11.50 -8.20 8.98
N ALA A 114 12.75 -8.63 8.92
CA ALA A 114 13.67 -8.29 7.82
C ALA A 114 14.28 -9.52 7.12
N ARG A 115 13.56 -10.66 7.05
CA ARG A 115 14.04 -11.83 6.26
C ARG A 115 13.45 -11.91 4.85
N LEU A 116 12.48 -11.05 4.53
CA LEU A 116 11.79 -10.96 3.24
C LEU A 116 11.81 -9.51 2.75
N LEU A 117 12.94 -8.82 2.82
CA LEU A 117 13.10 -7.51 2.18
C LEU A 117 14.10 -7.66 1.04
N LYS A 118 13.61 -7.89 -0.18
CA LYS A 118 14.39 -7.79 -1.41
C LYS A 118 14.26 -6.36 -1.91
N CYS A 119 15.36 -5.78 -2.37
CA CYS A 119 15.36 -4.40 -2.88
C CYS A 119 14.70 -4.27 -4.24
N ASP A 120 14.69 -5.36 -5.02
CA ASP A 120 13.74 -5.50 -6.10
C ASP A 120 12.53 -6.28 -5.58
N LYS A 121 11.35 -5.65 -5.63
CA LYS A 121 10.09 -6.28 -5.21
C LYS A 121 9.68 -7.39 -6.18
N LEU A 122 10.08 -7.31 -7.46
CA LEU A 122 9.78 -8.32 -8.46
C LEU A 122 10.50 -9.63 -8.18
N ASP A 123 11.66 -9.59 -7.51
CA ASP A 123 12.36 -10.80 -7.11
C ASP A 123 11.51 -11.70 -6.18
N PHE A 124 10.50 -11.16 -5.47
CA PHE A 124 9.59 -11.99 -4.66
C PHE A 124 8.74 -12.95 -5.49
N TYR A 125 8.53 -12.62 -6.76
CA TYR A 125 7.72 -13.38 -7.71
C TYR A 125 8.57 -14.29 -8.61
N THR A 126 9.71 -14.75 -8.12
CA THR A 126 10.57 -15.71 -8.83
C THR A 126 10.48 -17.10 -8.21
N GLY A 127 10.84 -18.14 -8.97
CA GLY A 127 10.88 -19.52 -8.50
C GLY A 127 9.52 -20.03 -8.03
N ALA A 128 9.43 -20.51 -6.79
CA ALA A 128 8.18 -21.07 -6.24
C ALA A 128 7.00 -20.08 -6.22
N ASN A 129 7.25 -18.77 -6.33
CA ASN A 129 6.23 -17.72 -6.30
C ASN A 129 5.92 -17.13 -7.68
N GLU A 130 6.45 -17.70 -8.77
CA GLU A 130 6.25 -17.15 -10.12
C GLU A 130 4.77 -16.99 -10.49
N HIS A 131 3.96 -18.00 -10.17
CA HIS A 131 2.52 -17.99 -10.36
C HIS A 131 1.81 -16.84 -9.63
N CYS A 132 2.36 -16.35 -8.52
CA CYS A 132 1.73 -15.31 -7.72
C CYS A 132 1.69 -13.95 -8.42
N TYR A 133 2.60 -13.69 -9.38
CA TYR A 133 2.60 -12.41 -10.09
C TYR A 133 1.34 -12.27 -10.92
N ASP A 134 1.02 -13.30 -11.70
CA ASP A 134 -0.16 -13.31 -12.56
C ASP A 134 -1.46 -13.27 -11.75
N SER A 135 -1.54 -14.01 -10.63
CA SER A 135 -2.72 -14.00 -9.77
C SER A 135 -2.98 -12.62 -9.16
N ILE A 136 -1.94 -11.96 -8.62
CA ILE A 136 -2.06 -10.60 -8.09
C ILE A 136 -2.40 -9.61 -9.20
N ARG A 137 -1.76 -9.70 -10.37
CA ARG A 137 -2.04 -8.82 -11.50
C ARG A 137 -3.48 -8.97 -11.98
N GLN A 138 -3.99 -10.20 -12.05
CA GLN A 138 -5.37 -10.47 -12.41
C GLN A 138 -6.35 -9.92 -11.37
N PHE A 139 -6.04 -10.08 -10.09
CA PHE A 139 -6.88 -9.57 -9.00
C PHE A 139 -7.01 -8.03 -9.02
N TYR A 140 -5.93 -7.31 -9.33
CA TYR A 140 -5.91 -5.84 -9.45
C TYR A 140 -5.99 -5.35 -10.91
N ALA A 141 -6.50 -6.16 -11.84
CA ALA A 141 -6.49 -5.83 -13.26
C ALA A 141 -7.29 -4.56 -13.58
N GLU A 142 -8.42 -4.36 -12.90
CA GLU A 142 -9.24 -3.15 -13.06
C GLU A 142 -8.50 -1.90 -12.58
N ASP A 143 -7.80 -1.98 -11.46
CA ASP A 143 -7.01 -0.87 -10.91
C ASP A 143 -5.86 -0.50 -11.86
N SER A 144 -5.18 -1.51 -12.42
CA SER A 144 -4.07 -1.30 -13.34
C SER A 144 -4.53 -0.73 -14.67
N ALA A 145 -5.64 -1.26 -15.23
CA ALA A 145 -6.27 -0.72 -16.43
C ALA A 145 -6.75 0.73 -16.21
N LEU A 146 -7.30 1.02 -15.03
CA LEU A 146 -7.66 2.36 -14.63
C LEU A 146 -6.43 3.27 -14.57
N LEU A 147 -5.28 2.84 -14.03
CA LEU A 147 -4.11 3.72 -13.93
C LEU A 147 -3.22 3.76 -15.19
N GLY A 148 -3.54 2.97 -16.21
CA GLY A 148 -2.73 2.86 -17.43
C GLY A 148 -1.37 2.18 -17.18
N LEU A 149 -1.32 1.24 -16.23
CA LEU A 149 -0.13 0.49 -15.82
C LEU A 149 -0.07 -0.92 -16.43
#